data_AF-A0A8T6FYI8-F1
#
_entry.id   AF-A0A8T6FYI8-F1
#
_cell.length_a   1.000
_cell.length_b   1.000
_cell.length_c   1.000
_cell.angle_alpha   90.00
_cell.angle_beta   90.00
_cell.angle_gamma   90.00
#
_symmetry.space_group_name_H-M   'P 1'
#
loop_
_entity.id
_entity.type
_entity.pdbx_description
1 polymer ?
#
loop_
_entity_poly.entity_id
_entity_poly.type
_entity_poly.pdbx_seq_one_letter_code
_entity_poly.pdbx_strand_id
1 'polypeptide(L)'
;MGSLALPAAGLVYLDASVLIYSVERVEPYRTLLEPMWRQTQDGELAIVSSPIIVIETLVKPLQDGNIEIEMQYKVTQNREDNALLR
;
A
#
# COMPACT_ATOMS: atom_id res chain seq x y z
N MET A 1 2.07 -16.35 -14.70
CA MET A 1 2.06 -15.26 -13.69
C MET A 1 3.14 -15.54 -12.66
N GLY A 2 3.82 -14.52 -12.16
CA GLY A 2 4.94 -14.65 -11.22
C GLY A 2 4.48 -14.83 -9.76
N SER A 3 5.38 -15.32 -8.90
CA SER A 3 5.20 -15.38 -7.45
C SER A 3 5.85 -14.17 -6.78
N LEU A 4 5.21 -13.60 -5.77
CA LEU A 4 5.83 -12.60 -4.92
C LEU A 4 6.76 -13.31 -3.93
N ALA A 5 8.06 -13.10 -4.07
CA ALA A 5 9.04 -13.63 -3.13
C ALA A 5 9.12 -12.69 -1.92
N LEU A 6 8.54 -13.12 -0.80
CA LEU A 6 8.58 -12.38 0.46
C LEU A 6 9.52 -13.08 1.46
N PRO A 7 10.24 -12.32 2.29
CA PRO A 7 10.91 -12.90 3.44
C PRO A 7 9.87 -13.46 4.42
N ALA A 8 10.25 -14.46 5.22
CA ALA A 8 9.35 -15.04 6.23
C ALA A 8 8.99 -14.04 7.35
N ALA A 9 9.86 -13.07 7.60
CA ALA A 9 9.64 -11.96 8.50
C ALA A 9 10.62 -10.82 8.18
N GLY A 10 10.33 -9.61 8.61
CA GLY A 10 11.25 -8.47 8.55
C GLY A 10 10.70 -7.25 7.83
N LEU A 11 11.59 -6.42 7.31
CA LEU A 11 11.26 -5.11 6.75
C LEU A 11 11.05 -5.19 5.23
N VAL A 12 9.90 -4.72 4.75
CA VAL A 12 9.59 -4.63 3.33
C VAL A 12 9.33 -3.17 2.97
N TYR A 13 10.06 -2.68 1.97
CA TYR A 13 9.86 -1.34 1.44
C TYR A 13 8.81 -1.36 0.32
N LEU A 14 7.80 -0.48 0.42
CA LEU A 14 6.77 -0.37 -0.62
C LEU A 14 7.05 0.73 -1.63
N ASP A 15 6.77 0.42 -2.88
CA ASP A 15 6.55 1.39 -3.95
C ASP A 15 5.09 1.85 -3.99
N ALA A 16 4.81 3.02 -4.56
CA ALA A 16 3.44 3.54 -4.70
C ALA A 16 2.51 2.58 -5.46
N SER A 17 3.03 1.80 -6.41
CA SER A 17 2.24 0.80 -7.16
C SER A 17 1.54 -0.22 -6.26
N VAL A 18 2.18 -0.59 -5.14
CA VAL A 18 1.61 -1.54 -4.17
C VAL A 18 0.36 -0.97 -3.51
N LEU A 19 0.41 0.31 -3.13
CA LEU A 19 -0.76 1.02 -2.58
C LEU A 19 -1.84 1.20 -3.66
N ILE A 20 -1.46 1.59 -4.87
CA ILE A 20 -2.41 1.80 -5.99
C ILE A 20 -3.21 0.53 -6.26
N TYR A 21 -2.53 -0.60 -6.46
CA TYR A 21 -3.22 -1.86 -6.79
C TYR A 21 -4.04 -2.41 -5.62
N SER A 22 -3.69 -2.05 -4.39
CA SER A 22 -4.44 -2.46 -3.20
C SER A 22 -5.72 -1.63 -3.00
N VAL A 23 -5.63 -0.31 -3.19
CA VAL A 23 -6.76 0.62 -3.05
C VAL A 23 -7.71 0.51 -4.24
N GLU A 24 -7.19 0.58 -5.46
CA GLU A 24 -7.98 0.55 -6.70
C GLU A 24 -8.38 -0.88 -7.12
N ARG A 25 -7.91 -1.90 -6.38
CA ARG A 25 -8.26 -3.32 -6.57
C ARG A 25 -7.97 -3.85 -7.98
N VAL A 26 -6.83 -3.46 -8.53
CA VAL A 26 -6.39 -3.85 -9.88
C VAL A 26 -5.90 -5.30 -9.89
N GLU A 27 -6.57 -6.17 -10.64
CA GLU A 27 -6.14 -7.57 -10.84
C GLU A 27 -5.10 -7.70 -11.96
N PRO A 28 -4.17 -8.67 -11.88
CA PRO A 28 -4.04 -9.72 -10.86
C PRO A 28 -3.26 -9.30 -9.60
N TYR A 29 -2.82 -8.04 -9.52
CA TYR A 29 -1.89 -7.57 -8.50
C TYR A 29 -2.52 -7.50 -7.12
N ARG A 30 -3.81 -7.18 -7.04
CA ARG A 30 -4.56 -7.25 -5.78
C ARG A 30 -4.43 -8.65 -5.14
N THR A 31 -4.76 -9.71 -5.88
CA THR A 31 -4.62 -11.08 -5.35
C THR A 31 -3.16 -11.45 -5.07
N LEU A 32 -2.22 -10.99 -5.90
CA LEU A 32 -0.80 -11.24 -5.67
C LEU A 32 -0.28 -10.62 -4.35
N LEU A 33 -0.81 -9.47 -3.94
CA LEU A 33 -0.40 -8.75 -2.74
C LEU A 33 -1.08 -9.24 -1.45
N GLU A 34 -2.15 -10.04 -1.54
CA GLU A 34 -2.92 -10.52 -0.39
C GLU A 34 -2.07 -11.24 0.68
N PRO A 35 -1.11 -12.13 0.34
CA PRO A 35 -0.26 -12.77 1.34
C PRO A 35 0.63 -11.77 2.10
N MET A 36 1.13 -10.73 1.44
CA MET A 36 1.96 -9.70 2.05
C MET A 36 1.17 -8.92 3.11
N TRP A 37 -0.05 -8.49 2.74
CA TRP A 37 -0.93 -7.76 3.66
C TRP A 37 -1.34 -8.61 4.85
N ARG A 38 -1.54 -9.92 4.65
CA ARG A 38 -1.82 -10.85 5.74
C ARG A 38 -0.64 -10.98 6.71
N GLN A 39 0.57 -11.23 6.22
CA GLN A 39 1.77 -11.32 7.06
C GLN A 39 2.05 -10.02 7.82
N THR A 40 1.68 -8.88 7.25
CA THR A 40 1.77 -7.58 7.93
C THR A 40 0.75 -7.47 9.08
N GLN A 41 -0.49 -7.93 8.87
CA GLN A 41 -1.50 -7.97 9.92
C GLN A 41 -1.12 -8.94 11.05
N ASP A 42 -0.46 -10.04 10.71
CA ASP A 42 0.06 -11.02 11.67
C ASP A 42 1.34 -10.53 12.40
N GLY A 43 1.89 -9.37 11.99
CA GLY A 43 3.07 -8.75 12.60
C GLY A 43 4.41 -9.37 12.18
N GLU A 44 4.41 -10.27 11.19
CA GLU A 44 5.61 -10.92 10.65
C GLU A 44 6.39 -9.97 9.75
N LEU A 45 5.69 -9.14 8.98
CA LEU A 45 6.28 -8.11 8.14
C LEU A 45 6.03 -6.71 8.72
N ALA A 46 7.11 -5.95 8.84
CA ALA A 46 7.07 -4.52 9.03
C ALA A 46 7.13 -3.84 7.66
N ILE A 47 6.17 -2.97 7.40
CA ILE A 47 6.08 -2.22 6.15
C ILE A 47 6.66 -0.82 6.37
N VAL A 48 7.53 -0.39 5.45
CA VAL A 48 8.02 0.99 5.39
C VAL A 48 7.94 1.52 3.98
N SER A 49 7.89 2.83 3.85
CA SER A 49 8.01 3.50 2.57
C SER A 49 8.47 4.94 2.76
N SER A 50 8.68 5.65 1.64
CA SER A 50 9.01 7.08 1.64
C SER A 50 7.75 7.93 1.67
N PRO A 51 7.79 9.13 2.28
CA PRO A 51 6.71 10.12 2.18
C PRO A 51 6.31 10.47 0.73
N ILE A 52 7.18 10.21 -0.25
CA ILE A 52 6.91 10.50 -1.67
C ILE A 52 5.72 9.70 -2.24
N ILE A 53 5.43 8.51 -1.70
CA ILE A 53 4.30 7.70 -2.19
C ILE A 53 2.95 8.42 -2.01
N VAL A 54 2.88 9.35 -1.04
CA VAL A 54 1.69 10.17 -0.79
C VAL A 54 1.40 11.05 -2.00
N ILE A 55 2.43 11.71 -2.53
CA ILE A 55 2.24 12.58 -3.69
C ILE A 55 2.01 11.77 -4.95
N GLU A 56 2.67 10.62 -5.11
CA GLU A 56 2.51 9.75 -6.27
C GLU A 56 1.10 9.16 -6.39
N THR A 57 0.52 8.72 -5.27
CA THR A 57 -0.85 8.15 -5.24
C THR A 57 -1.94 9.20 -5.45
N LEU A 58 -1.68 10.46 -5.12
CA LEU A 58 -2.67 11.55 -5.23
C LEU A 58 -2.68 12.25 -6.59
N VAL A 59 -1.61 12.16 -7.40
CA VAL A 59 -1.52 12.89 -8.69
C VAL A 59 -2.72 12.59 -9.58
N LYS A 60 -3.03 11.31 -9.80
CA LYS A 60 -4.09 10.90 -10.74
C LYS A 60 -5.50 11.19 -10.22
N PRO A 61 -5.87 10.85 -8.96
CA PRO A 61 -7.17 11.21 -8.40
C PRO A 61 -7.43 12.72 -8.44
N LEU A 62 -6.42 13.55 -8.18
CA LEU A 62 -6.56 15.01 -8.24
C LEU A 62 -6.74 15.53 -9.67
N GLN A 63 -6.02 14.96 -10.65
CA GLN A 63 -6.20 15.30 -12.06
C GLN A 63 -7.58 14.91 -12.58
N ASP A 64 -8.08 13.74 -12.16
CA ASP A 64 -9.36 13.20 -12.60
C ASP A 64 -10.55 13.77 -11.80
N GLY A 65 -10.30 14.55 -10.73
CA GLY A 65 -11.33 15.04 -9.82
C GLY A 65 -12.04 13.93 -9.02
N ASN A 66 -11.38 12.78 -8.84
CA ASN A 66 -11.95 11.61 -8.18
C ASN A 66 -11.76 11.68 -6.66
N ILE A 67 -12.69 12.38 -6.01
CA ILE A 67 -12.70 12.63 -4.56
C ILE A 67 -12.76 11.31 -3.76
N GLU A 68 -13.43 10.28 -4.28
CA GLU A 68 -13.56 8.99 -3.58
C GLU A 68 -12.20 8.30 -3.42
N ILE A 69 -11.45 8.17 -4.51
CA ILE A 69 -10.12 7.55 -4.47
C ILE A 69 -9.13 8.42 -3.69
N GLU A 70 -9.23 9.74 -3.82
CA GLU A 70 -8.44 10.68 -3.02
C GLU A 70 -8.62 10.46 -1.51
N MET A 71 -9.86 10.31 -1.04
CA MET A 71 -10.14 10.02 0.37
C MET A 71 -9.60 8.65 0.80
N GLN A 72 -9.71 7.63 -0.06
CA GLN A 72 -9.20 6.29 0.25
C GLN A 72 -7.67 6.28 0.43
N TYR A 73 -6.93 7.02 -0.39
CA TYR A 73 -5.48 7.16 -0.21
C TYR A 73 -5.14 7.89 1.09
N LYS A 74 -5.81 9.01 1.40
CA LYS A 74 -5.60 9.77 2.64
C LYS A 74 -5.87 8.95 3.91
N VAL A 75 -6.92 8.13 3.91
CA VAL A 75 -7.24 7.24 5.05
C VAL A 75 -6.19 6.16 5.23
N THR A 76 -5.72 5.57 4.12
CA THR A 76 -4.66 4.55 4.14
C THR A 76 -3.36 5.11 4.73
N GLN A 77 -2.99 6.33 4.35
CA GLN A 77 -1.79 7.02 4.84
C GLN A 77 -1.86 7.37 6.34
N ASN A 78 -2.99 7.93 6.81
CA ASN A 78 -3.19 8.24 8.25
C ASN A 78 -3.09 7.00 9.16
N ARG A 79 -3.34 5.81 8.60
CA ARG A 79 -3.23 4.54 9.32
C ARG A 79 -1.79 4.06 9.43
N GLU A 80 -0.93 4.33 8.45
CA GLU A 80 0.51 4.03 8.52
C GLU A 80 1.23 4.97 9.50
N ASP A 81 0.89 6.27 9.51
CA ASP A 81 1.46 7.24 10.45
C ASP A 81 1.17 6.88 11.92
N ASN A 82 0.01 6.30 12.21
CA ASN A 82 -0.32 5.82 13.56
C ASN A 82 0.37 4.49 13.92
N ALA A 83 0.75 3.67 12.93
CA ALA A 83 1.46 2.41 13.16
C ALA A 83 2.94 2.64 13.48
N LEU A 84 3.54 3.73 13.00
CA LEU A 84 4.93 4.13 13.27
C LEU A 84 5.12 4.85 14.62
N LEU A 85 4.04 5.24 15.31
CA LEU A 85 4.06 5.95 16.60
C LEU A 85 3.83 5.02 17.82
N ARG A 86 3.93 3.70 17.66
CA ARG A 86 3.88 2.71 18.75
C ARG A 86 5.16 1.88 18.78
#